data_AF-A0A9Q4DEL9-F1
#
_entry.id   AF-A0A9Q4DEL9-F1
#
_cell.length_a   1.000
_cell.length_b   1.000
_cell.length_c   1.000
_cell.angle_alpha   90.00
_cell.angle_beta   90.00
_cell.angle_gamma   90.00
#
_symmetry.space_group_name_H-M   'P 1'
#
loop_
_entity.id
_entity.type
_entity.pdbx_description
1 polymer ?
#
loop_
_entity_poly.entity_id
_entity_poly.type
_entity_poly.pdbx_seq_one_letter_code
_entity_poly.pdbx_strand_id
1 'polypeptide(L)' 'MVVVTHYISFARHVADHIVFMDQGKIIEKMIRLLSFRNSKEK' A
#
# COMPACT_ATOMS: atom_id res chain seq x y z
N MET A 1 1.98 -7.54 -12.84
CA MET A 1 0.56 -7.10 -12.90
C MET A 1 0.44 -5.79 -12.16
N VAL A 2 -0.37 -4.84 -12.64
CA VAL A 2 -0.59 -3.55 -11.97
C VAL A 2 -2.10 -3.36 -11.76
N VAL A 3 -2.48 -2.99 -10.55
CA VAL A 3 -3.88 -2.73 -10.17
C VAL A 3 -3.93 -1.40 -9.45
N VAL A 4 -4.86 -0.52 -9.86
CA VAL A 4 -5.12 0.76 -9.21
C VAL A 4 -6.42 0.66 -8.44
N THR A 5 -6.39 1.00 -7.15
CA THR A 5 -7.55 0.91 -6.27
C THR A 5 -7.41 1.90 -5.12
N HIS A 6 -8.54 2.40 -4.63
CA HIS A 6 -8.62 3.15 -3.38
C HIS A 6 -8.91 2.26 -2.16
N TYR A 7 -9.15 0.96 -2.36
CA TYR A 7 -9.42 0.02 -1.27
C TYR A 7 -8.13 -0.61 -0.73
N ILE A 8 -7.59 -0.07 0.37
CA ILE A 8 -6.33 -0.55 0.95
C ILE A 8 -6.40 -2.01 1.44
N SER A 9 -7.55 -2.45 1.93
CA SER A 9 -7.78 -3.82 2.37
C SER A 9 -7.62 -4.82 1.22
N PHE A 10 -8.10 -4.48 0.03
CA PHE A 10 -7.91 -5.32 -1.16
C PHE A 10 -6.43 -5.42 -1.54
N ALA A 11 -5.74 -4.27 -1.63
CA ALA A 11 -4.30 -4.24 -1.96
C ALA A 11 -3.47 -5.08 -0.99
N ARG A 12 -3.80 -5.04 0.31
CA ARG A 12 -3.15 -5.86 1.35
C ARG A 12 -3.38 -7.36 1.23
N HIS A 13 -4.42 -7.82 0.52
CA HIS A 13 -4.66 -9.25 0.31
C HIS A 13 -3.98 -9.76 -0.95
N VAL A 14 -3.92 -8.95 -2.02
CA VAL A 14 -3.47 -9.42 -3.34
C VAL A 14 -2.08 -8.93 -3.79
N ALA A 15 -1.57 -7.82 -3.26
CA ALA A 15 -0.35 -7.19 -3.79
C ALA A 15 0.92 -7.59 -3.03
N ASP A 16 1.99 -7.89 -3.77
CA ASP A 16 3.35 -8.07 -3.22
C ASP A 16 4.03 -6.73 -2.89
N HIS A 17 3.68 -5.70 -3.67
CA HIS A 17 4.20 -4.34 -3.53
C HIS A 17 3.03 -3.35 -3.62
N ILE A 18 3.01 -2.38 -2.71
CA ILE A 18 2.02 -1.29 -2.69
C ILE A 18 2.77 0.03 -2.82
N VAL A 19 2.30 0.91 -3.71
CA VAL A 19 2.84 2.25 -3.92
C VAL A 19 1.72 3.25 -3.70
N PHE A 20 1.95 4.21 -2.81
CA PHE A 20 1.05 5.35 -2.63
C PHE A 20 1.58 6.52 -3.44
N MET A 21 0.67 7.15 -4.18
CA MET A 21 0.97 8.32 -4.99
C MET A 21 0.03 9.46 -4.63
N ASP A 22 0.56 10.67 -4.58
CA ASP A 22 -0.20 11.90 -4.49
C ASP A 22 0.46 12.97 -5.37
N GLN A 23 -0.36 13.79 -6.03
CA GLN A 23 0.09 14.84 -6.97
C GLN A 23 1.13 14.36 -8.00
N GLY A 24 0.93 13.15 -8.53
CA GLY A 24 1.83 12.54 -9.52
C GLY A 24 3.19 12.10 -8.97
N LYS A 25 3.39 12.12 -7.65
CA LYS A 25 4.63 11.70 -6.98
C LYS A 25 4.37 10.49 -6.10
N ILE A 26 5.37 9.61 -5.98
CA ILE A 26 5.32 8.50 -5.03
C ILE A 26 5.65 9.04 -3.65
N ILE A 27 4.72 8.86 -2.71
CA ILE A 27 4.88 9.32 -1.33
C ILE A 27 5.29 8.18 -0.39
N GLU A 28 4.92 6.93 -0.69
CA GLU A 28 5.25 5.77 0.13
C GLU A 28 5.32 4.48 -0.70
N LYS A 29 6.19 3.55 -0.29
CA LYS A 29 6.30 2.21 -0.87
C LYS A 29 6.32 1.16 0.24
N MET A 30 5.52 0.12 0.10
CA MET A 30 5.45 -1.00 1.05
C MET A 30 5.67 -2.33 0.32
N ILE A 31 6.50 -3.20 0.90
CA ILE A 31 6.81 -4.54 0.39
C ILE A 31 6.25 -5.57 1.37
N ARG A 32 5.55 -6.58 0.86
CA ARG A 32 4.84 -7.61 1.67
C ARG A 32 5.77 -8.47 2.56
N LEU A 33 7.08 -8.41 2.38
CA LEU A 33 8.00 -9.31 3.10
C LEU A 33 8.25 -8.96 4.57
N LEU A 34 8.00 -7.73 5.05
CA LEU A 34 8.46 -7.34 6.40
C LEU A 34 7.62 -6.35 7.22
N SER A 35 6.47 -5.84 6.73
CA SER A 35 5.76 -4.77 7.45
C SER A 35 4.37 -5.16 7.94
N PHE A 36 4.32 -5.75 9.13
CA PHE A 36 3.16 -5.68 10.02
C PHE A 36 3.47 -4.65 11.12
N ARG A 37 3.33 -3.36 10.82
CA ARG A 37 3.20 -2.34 11.87
C ARG A 37 1.79 -1.76 11.83
N ASN A 38 1.02 -2.21 12.80
CA ASN A 38 -0.25 -1.65 13.22
C ASN A 38 0.04 -0.26 13.81
N SER A 39 -0.45 0.80 13.16
CA SER A 39 -0.61 2.10 13.81
C SER A 39 -2.11 2.39 13.82
N LYS A 40 -2.74 2.15 14.97
CA LYS A 40 -4.02 2.77 15.29
C LYS A 40 -3.72 4.24 15.55
N GLU A 41 -3.99 5.11 14.59
CA GLU A 41 -4.12 6.52 14.88
C GLU A 41 -5.54 6.82 15.39
N LYS A 42 -5.55 7.71 16.39
CA LYS A 42 -6.62 8.03 17.35
C LYS A 42 -7.91 8.55 16.72
#